data_AF-A0A2S6Z6L3-F1
#
_entry.id   AF-A0A2S6Z6L3-F1
#
_cell.length_a   1.000
_cell.length_b   1.000
_cell.length_c   1.000
_cell.angle_alpha   90.00
_cell.angle_beta   90.00
_cell.angle_gamma   90.00
#
_symmetry.space_group_name_H-M   'P 1'
#
loop_
_entity.id
_entity.type
_entity.pdbx_description
1 polymer ?
#
loop_
_entity_poly.entity_id
_entity_poly.type
_entity_poly.pdbx_seq_one_letter_code
_entity_poly.pdbx_strand_id
1 'polypeptide(L)' 'MTEHTPPPWKRGKPKGKSASTPLTASQKAAAKQRAEEAGRPYPNLVDNMWASRQPK' A
#
# COMPACT_ATOMS: atom_id res chain seq x y z
N MET A 1 -3.91 13.09 37.25
CA MET A 1 -3.76 13.72 35.91
C MET A 1 -4.29 12.74 34.90
N THR A 2 -5.44 13.02 34.29
CA THR A 2 -6.03 12.14 33.27
C THR A 2 -5.35 12.41 31.93
N GLU A 3 -4.52 11.47 31.48
CA GLU A 3 -3.88 11.50 30.16
C GLU A 3 -4.96 11.54 29.06
N HIS A 4 -4.98 12.63 28.28
CA HIS A 4 -5.87 12.75 27.14
C HIS A 4 -5.31 11.94 25.97
N THR A 5 -5.83 10.71 25.79
CA THR A 5 -5.48 9.90 24.62
C THR A 5 -6.11 10.51 23.37
N PRO A 6 -5.33 10.93 22.36
CA PRO A 6 -5.89 11.47 21.14
C PRO A 6 -6.75 10.41 20.41
N PRO A 7 -7.80 10.84 19.71
CA PRO A 7 -8.66 9.93 18.98
C PRO A 7 -7.86 9.18 17.91
N PRO A 8 -8.26 7.95 17.54
CA PRO A 8 -7.49 7.07 16.64
C PRO A 8 -6.92 7.75 15.38
N TRP A 9 -7.69 8.64 14.76
CA TRP A 9 -7.31 9.36 13.54
C TRP A 9 -6.29 10.51 13.75
N LYS A 10 -6.08 10.97 14.99
CA LYS A 10 -5.02 11.92 15.34
C LYS A 10 -3.76 11.22 15.85
N ARG A 11 -3.77 9.88 15.98
CA ARG A 11 -2.60 9.12 16.41
C ARG A 11 -1.63 8.98 15.25
N GLY A 12 -0.36 9.24 15.51
CA GLY A 12 0.71 8.86 14.59
C GLY A 12 0.79 7.35 14.40
N LYS A 13 1.54 6.92 13.39
CA LYS A 13 1.83 5.50 13.16
C LYS A 13 2.44 4.87 14.43
N PRO A 14 2.03 3.66 14.84
CA PRO A 14 2.57 3.01 16.02
C PRO A 14 4.10 2.87 15.93
N LYS A 15 4.80 3.22 17.01
CA LYS A 15 6.25 3.03 17.13
C LYS A 15 6.57 1.53 17.00
N GLY A 16 7.63 1.19 16.27
CA GLY A 16 8.06 -0.19 16.04
C GLY A 16 7.41 -0.90 14.85
N LYS A 17 6.41 -0.33 14.19
CA LYS A 17 5.97 -0.86 12.88
C LYS A 17 6.89 -0.36 11.78
N SER A 18 7.37 -1.24 10.91
CA SER A 18 8.14 -0.87 9.70
C SER A 18 7.35 0.11 8.84
N ALA A 19 8.03 1.07 8.21
CA ALA A 19 7.40 1.98 7.26
C ALA A 19 6.69 1.16 6.16
N SER A 20 5.55 1.68 5.67
CA SER A 20 4.94 1.10 4.47
C SER A 20 6.00 1.11 3.37
N THR A 21 6.29 -0.06 2.80
CA THR A 21 7.24 -0.11 1.68
C THR A 21 6.48 0.17 0.39
N PRO A 22 6.83 1.23 -0.35
CA PRO A 22 6.21 1.49 -1.64
C PRO A 22 6.56 0.40 -2.65
N LEU A 23 5.70 0.22 -3.65
CA LEU A 23 6.00 -0.61 -4.82
C LEU A 23 7.20 -0.03 -5.59
N THR A 24 8.08 -0.91 -6.06
CA THR A 24 9.14 -0.55 -6.99
C THR A 24 8.56 -0.15 -8.35
N ALA A 25 9.35 0.51 -9.20
CA ALA A 25 8.89 0.90 -10.54
C ALA A 25 8.52 -0.33 -11.40
N SER A 26 9.28 -1.41 -11.29
CA SER A 26 9.01 -2.71 -11.94
C SER A 26 7.68 -3.30 -11.49
N GLN A 27 7.42 -3.31 -10.18
CA GLN A 27 6.15 -3.78 -9.62
C GLN A 27 4.96 -2.96 -10.10
N LYS A 28 5.09 -1.63 -10.19
CA LYS A 28 4.02 -0.76 -10.73
C LYS A 28 3.74 -1.04 -12.21
N ALA A 29 4.79 -1.26 -13.01
CA ALA A 29 4.63 -1.62 -14.41
C ALA A 29 3.91 -2.97 -14.57
N ALA A 30 4.30 -3.98 -13.78
CA ALA A 30 3.65 -5.28 -13.76
C ALA A 30 2.18 -5.19 -13.33
N ALA A 31 1.86 -4.38 -12.32
CA ALA A 31 0.47 -4.13 -11.88
C ALA A 31 -0.36 -3.50 -13.00
N LYS A 32 0.20 -2.50 -13.69
CA LYS A 32 -0.47 -1.81 -14.79
C LYS A 32 -0.76 -2.76 -15.96
N GLN A 33 0.25 -3.53 -16.39
CA GLN A 33 0.09 -4.51 -17.46
C GLN A 33 -1.01 -5.53 -17.14
N ARG A 34 -0.99 -6.08 -15.92
CA ARG A 34 -2.00 -7.05 -15.48
C ARG A 34 -3.42 -6.46 -15.44
N ALA A 35 -3.54 -5.19 -15.03
CA ALA A 35 -4.82 -4.50 -15.03
C ALA A 35 -5.34 -4.32 -16.47
N GLU A 36 -4.47 -3.93 -17.41
CA GLU A 36 -4.81 -3.79 -18.83
C GLU A 36 -5.24 -5.11 -19.46
N GLU A 37 -4.50 -6.20 -19.22
CA GLU A 37 -4.83 -7.56 -19.68
C GLU A 37 -6.18 -8.03 -19.13
N ALA A 38 -6.51 -7.66 -17.89
CA ALA A 38 -7.77 -7.99 -17.24
C ALA A 38 -8.92 -7.00 -17.56
N GLY A 39 -8.66 -5.94 -18.34
CA GLY A 39 -9.64 -4.88 -18.63
C GLY A 39 -10.07 -4.07 -17.41
N ARG A 40 -9.24 -4.02 -16.36
CA ARG A 40 -9.52 -3.31 -15.11
C ARG A 40 -8.89 -1.92 -15.14
N PRO A 41 -9.56 -0.89 -14.60
CA PRO A 41 -8.96 0.43 -14.47
C PRO A 41 -7.74 0.37 -13.54
N TYR A 42 -6.73 1.17 -13.86
CA TYR A 42 -5.52 1.36 -13.05
C TYR A 42 -5.43 2.84 -12.62
N PRO A 43 -5.00 3.17 -11.38
CA PRO A 43 -4.52 2.27 -10.32
C PRO A 43 -5.64 1.56 -9.56
N ASN A 44 -5.43 0.29 -9.18
CA ASN A 44 -6.38 -0.49 -8.39
C ASN A 44 -5.71 -1.31 -7.27
N LEU A 45 -6.49 -1.71 -6.26
CA LEU A 45 -5.96 -2.46 -5.12
C LEU A 45 -5.53 -3.87 -5.49
N VAL A 46 -6.30 -4.57 -6.32
CA VAL A 46 -6.10 -6.00 -6.60
C VAL A 46 -4.74 -6.25 -7.25
N ASP A 47 -4.42 -5.46 -8.27
CA ASP A 47 -3.17 -5.60 -9.02
C ASP A 47 -1.98 -5.01 -8.27
N ASN A 48 -2.18 -3.93 -7.50
CA ASN A 48 -1.14 -3.41 -6.60
C ASN A 48 -0.78 -4.41 -5.49
N MET A 49 -1.76 -5.12 -4.92
CA MET A 49 -1.53 -6.16 -3.90
C MET A 49 -0.90 -7.43 -4.48
N TRP A 50 -1.19 -7.75 -5.74
CA TRP A 50 -0.48 -8.81 -6.44
C TRP A 50 0.97 -8.42 -6.73
N ALA A 51 1.20 -7.19 -7.17
CA ALA A 51 2.54 -6.66 -7.46
C ALA A 51 3.40 -6.55 -6.20
N SER A 52 2.83 -6.24 -5.04
CA SER A 52 3.57 -6.18 -3.77
C SER A 52 4.14 -7.53 -3.33
N ARG A 53 3.62 -8.64 -3.88
CA ARG A 53 4.09 -10.01 -3.60
C ARG A 53 5.15 -10.48 -4.59
N GLN A 54 5.38 -9.73 -5.66
CA GLN A 54 6.43 -10.06 -6.63
C GLN A 54 7.80 -9.67 -6.06
N PRO A 55 8.88 -10.34 -6.52
CA PRO A 55 10.24 -9.88 -6.26
C PRO A 55 10.38 -8.38 -6.56
N LYS A 56 11.12 -7.66 -5.71
CA LYS A 56 11.36 -6.23 -5.87
C LYS A 56 12.29 -5.94 -7.03
#